data_AF-A0A354U487-F1
#
_entry.id   AF-A0A354U487-F1
#
_cell.length_a   1.000
_cell.length_b   1.000
_cell.length_c   1.000
_cell.angle_alpha   90.00
_cell.angle_beta   90.00
_cell.angle_gamma   90.00
#
_symmetry.space_group_name_H-M   'P 1'
#
loop_
_entity.id
_entity.type
_entity.pdbx_description
1 polymer ?
#
loop_
_entity_poly.entity_id
_entity_poly.type
_entity_poly.pdbx_seq_one_letter_code
_entity_poly.pdbx_strand_id
1 'polypeptide(L)' 'AALNGMRVRFRSVMMTALSFVIGVFPMVTASGAGAGSRQAIGVTTFWGMLLATILGMMFIPGLYSIFQRMAEFVCRKKK' A
#
# COMPACT_ATOMS: atom_id res chain seq x y z
N ALA A 1 -20.66 9.89 6.57
CA ALA A 1 -19.38 9.79 7.32
C ALA A 1 -18.37 8.83 6.68
N ALA A 2 -18.75 7.58 6.37
CA ALA A 2 -17.84 6.57 5.78
C ALA A 2 -17.20 6.98 4.44
N LEU A 3 -17.94 7.64 3.55
CA LEU A 3 -17.41 8.14 2.27
C LEU A 3 -16.35 9.26 2.44
N ASN A 4 -16.49 10.11 3.46
CA ASN A 4 -15.49 11.15 3.77
C ASN A 4 -14.23 10.53 4.39
N GLY A 5 -14.38 9.55 5.29
CA GLY A 5 -13.26 8.82 5.92
C GLY A 5 -12.42 7.99 4.94
N MET A 6 -13.04 7.48 3.88
CA MET A 6 -12.35 6.77 2.80
C MET A 6 -11.50 7.74 1.96
N ARG A 7 -12.02 8.94 1.65
CA ARG A 7 -11.30 9.97 0.87
C ARG A 7 -10.04 10.51 1.57
N VAL A 8 -10.05 10.67 2.90
CA VAL A 8 -8.85 11.15 3.62
C VAL A 8 -7.69 10.15 3.54
N ARG A 9 -7.97 8.85 3.58
CA ARG A 9 -6.95 7.79 3.44
C ARG A 9 -6.56 7.55 1.98
N PHE A 10 -7.51 7.66 1.05
CA PHE A 10 -7.24 7.52 -0.38
C PHE A 10 -6.22 8.55 -0.87
N ARG A 11 -6.25 9.78 -0.36
CA ARG A 11 -5.24 10.81 -0.71
C ARG A 11 -3.82 10.42 -0.32
N SER A 12 -3.57 9.90 0.88
CA SER A 12 -2.18 9.60 1.30
C SER A 12 -1.61 8.37 0.60
N VAL A 13 -2.46 7.38 0.29
CA VAL A 13 -2.06 6.18 -0.48
C VAL A 13 -1.79 6.53 -1.94
N MET A 14 -2.62 7.37 -2.55
CA MET A 14 -2.34 7.85 -3.91
C MET A 14 -1.08 8.72 -3.98
N MET A 15 -0.80 9.55 -2.97
CA MET A 15 0.41 10.38 -2.94
C MET A 15 1.70 9.55 -2.94
N THR A 16 1.70 8.46 -2.18
CA THR A 16 2.85 7.54 -2.09
C THR A 16 3.01 6.73 -3.38
N ALA A 17 1.92 6.18 -3.92
CA ALA A 17 1.96 5.44 -5.18
C ALA A 17 2.45 6.32 -6.35
N LEU A 18 1.93 7.55 -6.48
CA LEU A 18 2.31 8.45 -7.58
C LEU A 18 3.80 8.87 -7.50
N SER A 19 4.28 9.21 -6.30
CA SER A 19 5.70 9.54 -6.08
C SER A 19 6.60 8.37 -6.43
N PHE A 20 6.17 7.15 -6.10
CA PHE A 20 6.93 5.94 -6.38
C PHE A 20 6.98 5.59 -7.87
N VAL A 21 5.85 5.69 -8.57
CA VAL A 21 5.80 5.46 -10.03
C VAL A 21 6.71 6.45 -10.76
N ILE A 22 6.69 7.73 -10.37
CA ILE A 22 7.58 8.76 -10.94
C ILE A 22 9.06 8.45 -10.64
N GLY A 23 9.37 7.98 -9.42
CA GLY A 23 10.74 7.63 -9.02
C GLY A 23 11.31 6.38 -9.69
N VAL A 24 10.46 5.39 -10.01
CA VAL A 24 10.87 4.13 -10.66
C VAL A 24 10.88 4.24 -12.19
N PHE A 25 10.11 5.17 -12.76
CA PHE A 25 10.09 5.46 -14.20
C PHE A 25 11.49 5.59 -14.86
N PRO A 26 12.46 6.34 -14.29
CA PRO A 26 13.81 6.40 -14.85
C PRO A 26 14.59 5.08 -14.71
N MET A 27 14.31 4.23 -13.73
CA MET A 27 14.98 2.92 -13.62
C MET A 27 14.56 1.94 -14.72
N VAL A 28 13.30 2.01 -15.17
CA VAL A 28 12.78 1.12 -16.22
C VAL A 28 13.28 1.55 -17.60
N THR A 29 13.52 2.86 -17.80
CA THR A 29 13.94 3.45 -19.08
C THR A 29 15.46 3.64 -19.18
N ALA A 30 16.21 3.55 -18.07
CA ALA A 30 17.66 3.70 -18.07
C ALA A 30 18.35 2.57 -18.87
N SER A 31 18.95 2.95 -19.99
CA SER A 31 19.82 2.09 -20.80
C SER A 31 21.28 2.50 -20.59
N GLY A 32 22.10 1.59 -20.05
CA GLY A 32 23.50 1.84 -19.66
C GLY A 32 24.14 0.67 -18.90
N ALA A 33 25.39 0.80 -18.45
CA ALA A 33 26.06 -0.25 -17.68
C ALA A 33 25.29 -0.58 -16.38
N GLY A 34 24.95 -1.85 -16.18
CA GLY A 34 24.11 -2.29 -15.05
C GLY A 34 22.60 -2.04 -15.22
N ALA A 35 22.12 -1.69 -16.43
CA ALA A 35 20.70 -1.48 -16.72
C ALA A 35 19.83 -2.71 -16.40
N GLY A 36 20.33 -3.93 -16.65
CA GLY A 36 19.60 -5.15 -16.30
C GLY A 36 19.25 -5.25 -14.81
N SER A 37 20.17 -4.84 -13.92
CA SER A 37 19.92 -4.84 -12.47
C SER A 37 18.93 -3.74 -12.07
N ARG A 38 19.04 -2.54 -12.67
CA ARG A 38 18.12 -1.42 -12.41
C ARG A 38 16.70 -1.70 -12.91
N GLN A 39 16.55 -2.30 -14.08
CA GLN A 39 15.26 -2.73 -14.61
C GLN A 39 14.66 -3.86 -13.78
N ALA A 40 15.45 -4.86 -13.38
CA ALA A 40 14.96 -5.95 -12.52
C ALA A 40 14.38 -5.40 -11.22
N ILE A 41 15.13 -4.54 -10.50
CA ILE A 41 14.66 -3.93 -9.25
C ILE A 41 13.46 -2.99 -9.49
N GLY A 42 13.47 -2.23 -10.59
CA GLY A 42 12.38 -1.33 -10.94
C GLY A 42 11.07 -2.09 -11.20
N VAL A 43 11.12 -3.15 -12.00
CA VAL A 43 9.94 -3.97 -12.34
C VAL A 43 9.42 -4.72 -11.13
N THR A 44 10.29 -5.32 -10.31
CA THR A 44 9.86 -6.05 -9.10
C THR A 44 9.16 -5.11 -8.12
N THR A 45 9.71 -3.91 -7.91
CA THR A 45 9.16 -3.00 -6.91
C THR A 45 7.91 -2.28 -7.43
N PHE A 46 7.80 -2.02 -8.73
CA PHE A 46 6.60 -1.48 -9.36
C PHE A 46 5.38 -2.41 -9.15
N TRP A 47 5.55 -3.69 -9.50
CA TRP A 47 4.50 -4.70 -9.27
C TRP A 47 4.23 -4.91 -7.78
N GLY A 48 5.29 -4.91 -6.95
CA GLY A 48 5.18 -5.02 -5.50
C GLY A 48 4.35 -3.90 -4.87
N MET A 49 4.58 -2.64 -5.27
CA MET A 49 3.83 -1.51 -4.73
C MET A 49 2.36 -1.51 -5.19
N LEU A 50 2.08 -1.88 -6.45
CA LEU A 50 0.70 -2.03 -6.95
C LEU A 50 -0.07 -3.11 -6.17
N LEU A 51 0.53 -4.29 -6.01
CA LEU A 51 -0.09 -5.38 -5.24
C LEU A 51 -0.26 -4.99 -3.76
N ALA A 52 0.77 -4.41 -3.14
CA ALA A 52 0.73 -4.02 -1.74
C ALA A 52 -0.34 -2.95 -1.45
N THR A 53 -0.54 -1.99 -2.35
CA THR A 53 -1.59 -0.97 -2.19
C THR A 53 -2.99 -1.55 -2.37
N ILE A 54 -3.23 -2.38 -3.39
CA ILE A 54 -4.54 -3.01 -3.62
C ILE A 54 -4.89 -3.97 -2.48
N LEU A 55 -3.99 -4.91 -2.18
CA LEU A 55 -4.21 -5.89 -1.11
C LEU A 55 -4.25 -5.22 0.25
N GLY A 56 -3.33 -4.29 0.54
CA GLY A 56 -3.32 -3.55 1.80
C GLY A 56 -4.61 -2.77 2.03
N MET A 57 -5.07 -2.01 1.03
CA MET A 57 -6.29 -1.19 1.18
C MET A 57 -7.55 -2.05 1.42
N MET A 58 -7.59 -3.27 0.89
CA MET A 58 -8.67 -4.23 1.14
C MET A 58 -8.52 -5.00 2.46
N PHE A 59 -7.32 -5.45 2.80
CA PHE A 59 -7.05 -6.28 3.98
C PHE A 59 -7.02 -5.48 5.29
N ILE A 60 -6.47 -4.26 5.29
CA ILE A 60 -6.35 -3.40 6.49
C ILE A 60 -7.71 -3.18 7.18
N PRO A 61 -8.81 -2.77 6.51
CA PRO A 61 -10.10 -2.62 7.17
C PRO A 61 -10.70 -3.94 7.63
N GLY A 62 -10.49 -5.03 6.88
CA GLY A 62 -10.92 -6.37 7.28
C GLY A 62 -10.24 -6.83 8.58
N LEU A 63 -8.92 -6.74 8.64
CA LEU A 63 -8.12 -7.02 9.84
C LEU A 63 -8.50 -6.11 11.01
N TYR A 64 -8.66 -4.81 10.75
CA TYR A 64 -9.07 -3.85 11.78
C TYR A 64 -10.43 -4.23 12.40
N SER A 65 -11.41 -4.65 11.60
CA SER A 65 -12.72 -5.07 12.10
C SER A 65 -12.64 -6.33 12.99
N ILE A 66 -11.74 -7.26 12.64
CA ILE A 66 -11.51 -8.50 13.40
C ILE A 66 -10.84 -8.16 14.74
N PHE A 67 -9.78 -7.35 14.71
CA PHE A 67 -9.09 -6.93 15.93
C PHE A 67 -9.97 -6.06 16.82
N GLN A 68 -10.78 -5.17 16.26
CA GLN A 68 -11.72 -4.35 17.03
C GLN A 68 -12.78 -5.23 17.72
N ARG A 69 -13.34 -6.22 17.02
CA ARG A 69 -14.25 -7.20 17.62
C ARG A 69 -13.59 -7.97 18.75
N MET A 70 -12.39 -8.51 18.54
CA MET A 70 -11.66 -9.23 19.59
C MET A 70 -11.37 -8.32 20.80
N ALA A 71 -10.97 -7.07 20.58
CA ALA A 71 -10.71 -6.12 21.65
C ALA A 71 -11.98 -5.80 22.48
N GLU A 72 -13.13 -5.62 21.83
CA GLU A 72 -14.41 -5.44 22.54
C GLU A 72 -14.82 -6.69 23.35
N PHE A 73 -14.62 -7.89 22.80
CA PHE A 73 -14.88 -9.14 23.52
C PHE A 73 -13.97 -9.30 24.75
N VAL A 74 -12.68 -8.94 24.64
CA VAL A 74 -11.73 -8.98 25.77
C VAL A 74 -12.10 -7.95 26.83
N CYS A 75 -12.50 -6.73 26.43
CA CYS A 75 -12.88 -5.68 27.38
C CYS A 75 -14.19 -6.03 28.13
N ARG A 76 -15.15 -6.70 27.48
CA ARG A 76 -16.38 -7.16 28.14
C ARG A 76 -16.13 -8.27 29.19
N LYS A 77 -15.05 -9.03 29.07
CA LYS A 77 -14.65 -10.04 30.07
C LYS A 77 -13.98 -9.45 31.31
N LYS A 78 -13.64 -8.17 31.30
CA LYS A 78 -12.94 -7.48 32.41
C LYS A 78 -13.88 -6.67 33.31
N LYS A 79 -15.20 -6.82 33.14
CA LYS A 79 -16.24 -6.20 33.97
C LYS A 79 -17.04 -7.27 34.70
#